data_AF-A0A0Q7YT29-F1
#
_entry.id   AF-A0A0Q7YT29-F1
#
_cell.length_a   1.000
_cell.length_b   1.000
_cell.length_c   1.000
_cell.angle_alpha   90.00
_cell.angle_beta   90.00
_cell.angle_gamma   90.00
#
_symmetry.space_group_name_H-M   'P 1'
#
loop_
_entity.id
_entity.type
_entity.pdbx_description
1 polymer ?
#
loop_
_entity_poly.entity_id
_entity_poly.type
_entity_poly.pdbx_seq_one_letter_code
_entity_poly.pdbx_strand_id
1 'polypeptide(L)'
;MMLGVLRSTMRMAAILVLAGSPVLASAADKAAGWRNWADRGERIVAAIGAVNPGQLDGACDGVTGTVIGQGFQFPYWGQQLIGVCRVYRSLFSHLKDNSTTRSAKKSECKELKQVRGNLAKATDVAEEPRALPVAQELVVLIEAMQDVYCT
;
A
#
# COMPACT_ATOMS: atom_id res chain seq x y z
N MET A 1 6.25 48.79 -61.31
CA MET A 1 7.14 47.60 -61.28
C MET A 1 8.08 47.79 -60.10
N MET A 2 8.18 46.98 -59.05
CA MET A 2 7.78 45.60 -58.78
C MET A 2 7.30 45.47 -57.33
N LEU A 3 6.26 44.65 -57.12
CA LEU A 3 5.88 44.05 -55.85
C LEU A 3 6.98 43.09 -55.36
N GLY A 4 7.10 42.92 -54.04
CA GLY A 4 7.97 41.88 -53.46
C GLY A 4 7.78 41.67 -51.96
N VAL A 5 6.54 41.66 -51.47
CA VAL A 5 6.22 41.13 -50.13
C VAL A 5 6.28 39.60 -50.22
N LEU A 6 7.28 38.96 -49.62
CA LEU A 6 7.16 37.55 -49.23
C LEU A 6 7.49 37.39 -47.76
N ARG A 7 6.40 37.20 -47.00
CA ARG A 7 6.34 36.83 -45.60
C ARG A 7 7.11 35.52 -45.40
N SER A 8 8.19 35.54 -44.62
CA SER A 8 8.79 34.33 -44.06
C SER A 8 7.83 33.72 -43.05
N THR A 9 7.09 32.71 -43.49
CA THR A 9 6.23 31.87 -42.66
C THR A 9 7.06 31.12 -41.61
N MET A 10 6.87 31.48 -40.34
CA MET A 10 7.25 30.67 -39.19
C MET A 10 6.54 29.31 -39.30
N ARG A 11 7.26 28.26 -39.66
CA ARG A 11 6.79 26.89 -39.49
C ARG A 11 7.15 26.46 -38.07
N MET A 12 6.21 26.63 -37.13
CA MET A 12 6.20 25.85 -35.90
C MET A 12 5.93 24.39 -36.29
N ALA A 13 7.00 23.61 -36.44
CA ALA A 13 6.89 22.15 -36.43
C ALA A 13 6.82 21.70 -34.96
N ALA A 14 5.62 21.74 -34.38
CA ALA A 14 5.34 21.01 -33.15
C ALA A 14 5.25 19.52 -33.49
N ILE A 15 6.40 18.83 -33.51
CA ILE A 15 6.42 17.37 -33.55
C ILE A 15 6.04 16.89 -32.15
N LEU A 16 4.81 16.40 -32.03
CA LEU A 16 4.33 15.60 -30.88
C LEU A 16 5.22 14.37 -30.73
N VAL A 17 6.12 14.39 -29.74
CA VAL A 17 6.77 13.18 -29.24
C VAL A 17 5.80 12.51 -28.26
N LEU A 18 4.85 11.75 -28.79
CA LEU A 18 4.02 10.82 -28.03
C LEU A 18 4.44 9.39 -28.39
N ALA A 19 5.64 9.00 -27.97
CA ALA A 19 6.06 7.61 -27.92
C ALA A 19 7.15 7.45 -26.85
N GLY A 20 6.76 6.96 -25.67
CA GLY A 20 7.73 6.43 -24.69
C GLY A 20 8.32 7.41 -23.68
N SER A 21 7.57 8.40 -23.18
CA SER A 21 8.06 9.18 -22.04
C SER A 21 8.11 8.31 -20.77
N PRO A 22 9.27 8.17 -20.10
CA PRO A 22 9.40 7.37 -18.87
C PRO A 22 8.49 7.86 -17.73
N VAL A 23 8.05 9.11 -17.81
CA VAL A 23 7.10 9.73 -16.87
C VAL A 23 5.70 9.12 -16.95
N LEU A 24 5.24 8.70 -18.14
CA LEU A 24 3.93 8.06 -18.28
C LEU A 24 3.96 6.61 -17.80
N ALA A 25 5.10 5.92 -18.01
CA ALA A 25 5.31 4.57 -17.49
C ALA A 25 5.35 4.56 -15.94
N SER A 26 6.03 5.54 -15.31
CA SER A 26 6.08 5.62 -13.85
C SER A 26 4.74 5.97 -13.20
N ALA A 27 3.90 6.79 -13.86
CA ALA A 27 2.55 7.09 -13.40
C ALA A 27 1.63 5.86 -13.49
N ALA A 28 1.71 5.11 -14.60
CA ALA A 28 0.96 3.86 -14.77
C ALA A 28 1.38 2.80 -13.75
N ASP A 29 2.68 2.67 -13.47
CA ASP A 29 3.20 1.73 -12.47
C ASP A 29 2.78 2.12 -11.05
N LYS A 30 2.81 3.42 -10.73
CA LYS A 30 2.28 3.93 -9.45
C LYS A 30 0.81 3.56 -9.28
N ALA A 31 -0.03 3.83 -10.26
CA ALA A 31 -1.46 3.50 -10.20
C ALA A 31 -1.68 1.98 -10.10
N ALA A 32 -0.92 1.19 -10.86
CA ALA A 32 -1.01 -0.27 -10.82
C ALA A 32 -0.62 -0.83 -9.45
N GLY A 33 0.47 -0.36 -8.83
CA GLY A 33 0.83 -0.88 -7.53
C GLY A 33 -0.04 -0.34 -6.39
N TRP A 34 -0.64 0.85 -6.48
CA TRP A 34 -1.71 1.25 -5.55
C TRP A 34 -2.95 0.36 -5.67
N ARG A 35 -3.36 -0.01 -6.89
CA ARG A 35 -4.43 -0.99 -7.09
C ARG A 35 -4.09 -2.34 -6.45
N ASN A 36 -2.88 -2.86 -6.71
CA ASN A 36 -2.40 -4.10 -6.10
C ASN A 36 -2.32 -3.99 -4.56
N TRP A 37 -1.97 -2.82 -4.05
CA TRP A 37 -1.95 -2.54 -2.61
C TRP A 37 -3.36 -2.64 -2.03
N ALA A 38 -4.35 -2.01 -2.67
CA ALA A 38 -5.73 -2.04 -2.21
C ALA A 38 -6.33 -3.46 -2.28
N ASP A 39 -6.19 -4.14 -3.42
CA ASP A 39 -6.68 -5.51 -3.61
C ASP A 39 -6.07 -6.47 -2.57
N ARG A 40 -4.80 -6.27 -2.25
CA ARG A 40 -4.14 -7.06 -1.22
C ARG A 40 -4.62 -6.69 0.17
N GLY A 41 -4.73 -5.40 0.47
CA GLY A 41 -5.21 -4.91 1.76
C GLY A 41 -6.63 -5.42 2.06
N GLU A 42 -7.54 -5.43 1.09
CA GLU A 42 -8.88 -6.01 1.22
C GLU A 42 -8.85 -7.51 1.54
N ARG A 43 -7.97 -8.28 0.88
CA ARG A 43 -7.78 -9.71 1.22
C ARG A 43 -7.26 -9.90 2.64
N ILE A 44 -6.34 -9.04 3.08
CA ILE A 44 -5.80 -9.08 4.45
C ILE A 44 -6.90 -8.76 5.46
N VAL A 45 -7.66 -7.68 5.23
CA VAL A 45 -8.83 -7.30 6.05
C VAL A 45 -9.80 -8.47 6.17
N ALA A 46 -10.20 -9.06 5.04
CA ALA A 46 -11.14 -10.19 5.02
C ALA A 46 -10.60 -11.39 5.81
N ALA A 47 -9.33 -11.74 5.65
CA ALA A 47 -8.71 -12.85 6.36
C ALA A 47 -8.62 -12.60 7.88
N ILE A 48 -8.29 -11.36 8.29
CA ILE A 48 -8.25 -10.96 9.70
C ILE A 48 -9.65 -11.01 10.31
N GLY A 49 -10.64 -10.40 9.64
CA GLY A 49 -12.02 -10.36 10.11
C GLY A 49 -12.66 -11.75 10.23
N ALA A 50 -12.27 -12.68 9.35
CA ALA A 50 -12.69 -14.08 9.41
C ALA A 50 -11.86 -14.93 10.39
N VAL A 51 -10.83 -14.38 11.04
CA VAL A 51 -9.86 -15.09 11.88
C VAL A 51 -9.33 -16.34 11.15
N ASN A 52 -8.88 -16.16 9.91
CA ASN A 52 -8.49 -17.25 9.02
C ASN A 52 -6.98 -17.21 8.68
N PRO A 53 -6.14 -18.02 9.35
CA PRO A 53 -4.70 -18.00 9.14
C PRO A 53 -4.26 -18.41 7.73
N GLY A 54 -4.92 -19.40 7.12
CA GLY A 54 -4.58 -19.84 5.78
C GLY A 54 -4.86 -18.77 4.72
N GLN A 55 -5.98 -18.05 4.85
CA GLN A 55 -6.27 -16.91 3.99
C GLN A 55 -5.31 -15.74 4.23
N LEU A 56 -4.94 -15.49 5.48
CA LEU A 56 -3.99 -14.43 5.81
C LEU A 56 -2.62 -14.73 5.19
N ASP A 57 -2.15 -15.97 5.27
CA ASP A 57 -0.87 -16.38 4.70
C ASP A 57 -0.82 -16.14 3.19
N GLY A 58 -1.88 -16.51 2.47
CA GLY A 58 -1.99 -16.24 1.03
C GLY A 58 -2.09 -14.74 0.72
N ALA A 59 -2.86 -13.97 1.50
CA ALA A 59 -2.99 -12.53 1.29
C ALA A 59 -1.66 -11.78 1.54
N CYS A 60 -0.89 -12.26 2.51
CA CYS A 60 0.40 -11.70 2.90
C CYS A 60 1.59 -12.26 2.09
N ASP A 61 1.35 -13.15 1.12
CA ASP A 61 2.40 -13.62 0.24
C ASP A 61 2.88 -12.51 -0.72
N GLY A 62 4.20 -12.44 -0.88
CA GLY A 62 4.86 -11.39 -1.65
C GLY A 62 4.77 -9.98 -1.04
N VAL A 63 4.35 -9.82 0.22
CA VAL A 63 4.40 -8.53 0.93
C VAL A 63 5.80 -8.30 1.49
N THR A 64 6.71 -7.88 0.60
CA THR A 64 8.13 -7.72 0.93
C THR A 64 8.72 -6.41 0.44
N GLY A 65 8.08 -5.73 -0.53
CA GLY A 65 8.60 -4.54 -1.18
C GLY A 65 7.94 -3.25 -0.71
N THR A 66 8.76 -2.23 -0.43
CA THR A 66 8.33 -0.83 -0.26
C THR A 66 8.28 -0.08 -1.59
N VAL A 67 8.82 -0.68 -2.66
CA VAL A 67 9.00 -0.09 -3.99
C VAL A 67 8.18 -0.87 -5.03
N ILE A 68 7.39 -0.18 -5.84
CA ILE A 68 6.76 -0.70 -7.06
C ILE A 68 7.78 -0.58 -8.20
N GLY A 69 7.74 -1.50 -9.18
CA GLY A 69 8.58 -1.46 -10.38
C GLY A 69 8.71 -0.03 -10.96
N GLN A 70 9.91 0.30 -11.44
CA GLN A 70 10.30 1.64 -11.92
C GLN A 70 10.51 2.74 -10.85
N GLY A 71 10.69 2.36 -9.58
CA GLY A 71 11.27 3.26 -8.57
C GLY A 71 10.28 4.10 -7.77
N PHE A 72 8.98 3.83 -7.88
CA PHE A 72 8.01 4.41 -6.96
C PHE A 72 8.11 3.72 -5.60
N GLN A 73 8.28 4.49 -4.53
CA GLN A 73 8.22 3.97 -3.16
C GLN A 73 6.89 4.36 -2.51
N PHE A 74 6.22 3.39 -1.88
CA PHE A 74 5.03 3.69 -1.08
C PHE A 74 5.38 4.69 0.03
N PRO A 75 4.46 5.62 0.34
CA PRO A 75 4.59 6.41 1.55
C PRO A 75 4.64 5.48 2.76
N TYR A 76 5.20 5.97 3.86
CA TYR A 76 5.48 5.16 5.02
C TYR A 76 4.25 4.39 5.57
N TRP A 77 3.04 4.97 5.50
CA TRP A 77 1.81 4.28 5.90
C TRP A 77 1.44 3.16 4.91
N GLY A 78 1.68 3.33 3.61
CA GLY A 78 1.46 2.30 2.59
C GLY A 78 2.41 1.10 2.74
N GLN A 79 3.59 1.31 3.32
CA GLN A 79 4.52 0.21 3.61
C GLN A 79 4.04 -0.70 4.75
N GLN A 80 3.01 -0.29 5.50
CA GLN A 80 2.61 -0.99 6.73
C GLN A 80 1.87 -2.31 6.50
N LEU A 81 1.48 -2.66 5.27
CA LEU A 81 1.00 -4.04 5.01
C LEU A 81 2.03 -5.08 5.44
N ILE A 82 3.34 -4.77 5.36
CA ILE A 82 4.42 -5.63 5.87
C ILE A 82 4.26 -5.85 7.38
N GLY A 83 4.02 -4.77 8.12
CA GLY A 83 3.84 -4.82 9.58
C GLY A 83 2.56 -5.54 9.98
N VAL A 84 1.44 -5.27 9.29
CA VAL A 84 0.17 -5.98 9.48
C VAL A 84 0.35 -7.48 9.29
N CYS A 85 0.96 -7.89 8.17
CA CYS A 85 1.19 -9.30 7.88
C CYS A 85 2.08 -9.97 8.92
N ARG A 86 3.16 -9.30 9.34
CA ARG A 86 4.06 -9.85 10.36
C ARG A 86 3.33 -10.07 11.68
N VAL A 87 2.63 -9.05 12.17
CA VAL A 87 2.03 -9.10 13.50
C VAL A 87 0.85 -10.08 13.54
N TYR A 88 -0.04 -10.08 12.53
CA TYR A 88 -1.18 -11.00 12.52
C TYR A 88 -0.79 -12.45 12.29
N ARG A 89 0.25 -12.74 11.48
CA ARG A 89 0.78 -14.11 11.37
C ARG A 89 1.31 -14.61 12.71
N SER A 90 2.06 -13.77 13.44
CA SER A 90 2.55 -14.10 14.78
C SER A 90 1.40 -14.39 15.74
N LEU A 91 0.41 -13.49 15.80
CA LEU A 91 -0.76 -13.64 16.65
C LEU A 91 -1.57 -14.89 16.33
N PHE A 92 -1.83 -15.17 15.06
CA PHE A 92 -2.57 -16.37 14.65
C PHE A 92 -1.80 -17.66 14.92
N SER A 93 -0.47 -17.66 14.80
CA SER A 93 0.34 -18.80 15.23
C SER A 93 0.22 -19.05 16.73
N HIS A 94 0.22 -17.99 17.55
CA HIS A 94 0.07 -18.11 18.99
C HIS A 94 -1.30 -18.62 19.42
N LEU A 95 -2.38 -18.19 18.74
CA LEU A 95 -3.72 -18.72 18.99
C LEU A 95 -3.82 -20.23 18.73
N LYS A 96 -3.02 -20.75 17.79
CA LYS A 96 -2.95 -22.18 17.48
C LYS A 96 -2.17 -22.97 18.52
N ASP A 97 -1.00 -22.46 18.92
CA ASP A 97 -0.04 -23.22 19.73
C ASP A 97 -0.14 -22.94 21.24
N ASN A 98 -1.01 -21.98 21.64
CA ASN A 98 -1.25 -21.51 23.01
C ASN A 98 0.03 -21.24 23.83
N SER A 99 1.12 -20.90 23.14
CA SER A 99 2.43 -20.71 23.73
C SER A 99 2.96 -19.33 23.34
N THR A 100 2.64 -18.34 24.18
CA THR A 100 3.19 -16.99 24.06
C THR A 100 3.90 -16.63 25.35
N THR A 101 5.20 -16.37 25.25
CA THR A 101 5.94 -15.82 26.40
C THR A 101 5.49 -14.39 26.68
N ARG A 102 5.57 -13.94 27.94
CA ARG A 102 5.27 -12.55 28.31
C ARG A 102 6.07 -11.54 27.47
N SER A 103 7.32 -11.87 27.13
CA SER A 103 8.19 -11.03 26.31
C SER A 103 7.72 -10.94 24.87
N ALA A 104 7.29 -12.06 24.26
CA ALA A 104 6.71 -12.07 22.92
C ALA A 104 5.43 -11.23 22.87
N LYS A 105 4.49 -11.48 23.81
CA LYS A 105 3.26 -10.69 23.96
C LYS A 105 3.54 -9.18 24.00
N LYS A 106 4.50 -8.76 24.84
CA LYS A 106 4.89 -7.34 24.96
C LYS A 106 5.45 -6.77 23.65
N SER A 107 6.26 -7.53 22.93
CA SER A 107 6.84 -7.12 21.65
C SER A 107 5.76 -6.92 20.58
N GLU A 108 4.83 -7.87 20.48
CA GLU A 108 3.72 -7.84 19.52
C GLU A 108 2.78 -6.68 19.80
N CYS A 109 2.45 -6.42 21.06
CA CYS A 109 1.63 -5.27 21.44
C CYS A 109 2.28 -3.93 21.08
N LYS A 110 3.60 -3.85 21.18
CA LYS A 110 4.36 -2.68 20.72
C LYS A 110 4.28 -2.55 19.19
N GLU A 111 4.42 -3.66 18.47
CA GLU A 111 4.34 -3.67 17.00
C GLU A 111 2.92 -3.32 16.51
N LEU A 112 1.86 -3.90 17.08
CA LEU A 112 0.47 -3.52 16.80
C LEU A 112 0.28 -2.01 16.96
N LYS A 113 0.78 -1.43 18.06
CA LYS A 113 0.64 0.01 18.33
C LYS A 113 1.36 0.85 17.29
N GLN A 114 2.55 0.42 16.89
CA GLN A 114 3.33 1.08 15.86
C GLN A 114 2.62 1.02 14.50
N VAL A 115 2.25 -0.18 14.05
CA VAL A 115 1.58 -0.40 12.75
C VAL A 115 0.27 0.40 12.68
N ARG A 116 -0.56 0.35 13.72
CA ARG A 116 -1.78 1.15 13.83
C ARG A 116 -1.50 2.64 13.74
N GLY A 117 -0.54 3.14 14.53
CA GLY A 117 -0.18 4.57 14.54
C GLY A 117 0.38 5.06 13.20
N ASN A 118 0.95 4.17 12.40
CA ASN A 118 1.43 4.48 11.05
C ASN A 118 0.29 4.47 10.03
N LEU A 119 -0.58 3.45 10.06
CA LEU A 119 -1.76 3.35 9.20
C LEU A 119 -2.77 4.48 9.45
N ALA A 120 -2.91 4.93 10.71
CA ALA A 120 -3.77 6.06 11.06
C ALA A 120 -3.33 7.40 10.43
N LYS A 121 -2.15 7.45 9.82
CA LYS A 121 -1.65 8.60 9.04
C LYS A 121 -1.94 8.44 7.54
N ALA A 122 -2.74 7.44 7.15
CA ALA A 122 -3.18 7.28 5.79
C ALA A 122 -3.91 8.54 5.31
N THR A 123 -3.72 8.83 4.03
CA THR A 123 -4.27 9.99 3.34
C THR A 123 -4.85 9.51 2.01
N ASP A 124 -5.70 10.34 1.41
CA ASP A 124 -6.29 10.02 0.12
C ASP A 124 -5.22 9.78 -0.96
N VAL A 125 -5.46 8.74 -1.76
CA VAL A 125 -4.64 8.39 -2.92
C VAL A 125 -5.50 8.59 -4.16
N ALA A 126 -5.22 9.63 -4.93
CA ALA A 126 -6.01 9.98 -6.11
C ALA A 126 -6.05 8.84 -7.14
N GLU A 127 -4.98 8.07 -7.26
CA GLU A 127 -4.88 6.95 -8.20
C GLU A 127 -5.68 5.71 -7.78
N GLU A 128 -5.99 5.55 -6.49
CA GLU A 128 -6.75 4.42 -5.94
C GLU A 128 -7.51 4.84 -4.67
N PRO A 129 -8.75 5.33 -4.81
CA PRO A 129 -9.55 5.84 -3.70
C PRO A 129 -9.86 4.82 -2.61
N ARG A 130 -9.75 3.50 -2.89
CA ARG A 130 -9.96 2.45 -1.88
C ARG A 130 -8.83 2.38 -0.85
N ALA A 131 -7.67 2.95 -1.14
CA ALA A 131 -6.49 2.78 -0.29
C ALA A 131 -6.69 3.35 1.14
N LEU A 132 -7.35 4.51 1.25
CA LEU A 132 -7.63 5.12 2.56
C LEU A 132 -8.66 4.31 3.36
N PRO A 133 -9.84 3.94 2.82
CA PRO A 133 -10.78 3.05 3.51
C PRO A 133 -10.16 1.75 4.01
N VAL A 134 -9.35 1.08 3.17
CA VAL A 134 -8.66 -0.16 3.55
C VAL A 134 -7.68 0.08 4.70
N ALA A 135 -6.91 1.17 4.68
CA ALA A 135 -6.01 1.51 5.78
C ALA A 135 -6.77 1.79 7.08
N GLN A 136 -7.92 2.47 7.00
CA GLN A 136 -8.78 2.75 8.15
C GLN A 136 -9.41 1.49 8.73
N GLU A 137 -9.83 0.55 7.88
CA GLU A 137 -10.36 -0.74 8.34
C GLU A 137 -9.30 -1.58 9.05
N LEU A 138 -8.08 -1.59 8.53
CA LEU A 138 -6.94 -2.21 9.21
C LEU A 138 -6.64 -1.56 10.57
N VAL A 139 -6.79 -0.23 10.71
CA VAL A 139 -6.66 0.45 12.01
C VAL A 139 -7.69 -0.08 13.00
N VAL A 140 -8.96 -0.17 12.61
CA VAL A 140 -10.05 -0.68 13.47
C VAL A 140 -9.78 -2.13 13.89
N LEU A 141 -9.37 -2.99 12.96
CA LEU A 141 -9.05 -4.38 13.26
C LEU A 141 -7.86 -4.49 14.22
N ILE A 142 -6.84 -3.66 14.07
CA ILE A 142 -5.69 -3.64 14.97
C ILE A 142 -6.11 -3.15 16.36
N GLU A 143 -6.92 -2.11 16.47
CA GLU A 143 -7.43 -1.61 17.75
C GLU A 143 -8.21 -2.70 18.50
N ALA A 144 -9.13 -3.38 17.82
CA ALA A 144 -9.87 -4.51 18.41
C ALA A 144 -8.92 -5.63 18.88
N MET A 145 -7.89 -5.95 18.09
CA MET A 145 -6.89 -6.94 18.47
C MET A 145 -6.06 -6.49 19.68
N GLN A 146 -5.73 -5.20 19.78
CA GLN A 146 -5.04 -4.66 20.95
C GLN A 146 -5.88 -4.79 22.22
N ASP A 147 -7.17 -4.50 22.14
CA ASP A 147 -8.07 -4.58 23.30
C ASP A 147 -8.24 -6.01 23.81
N VAL A 148 -8.20 -7.00 22.92
CA VAL A 148 -8.31 -8.42 23.29
C VAL A 148 -6.98 -9.00 23.73
N TYR A 149 -5.91 -8.70 22.99
CA TYR A 149 -4.63 -9.37 23.17
C TYR A 149 -3.70 -8.64 24.13
N CYS A 150 -3.71 -7.31 24.18
CA CYS A 150 -2.68 -6.53 24.87
C CYS A 150 -3.04 -6.09 26.29
N THR A 151 -4.26 -6.38 26.73
CA THR A 151 -4.68 -6.24 28.13
C THR A 151 -4.09 -7.33 29.02
#